data_AF-A0A1G9S7S3-F1
#
_entry.id   AF-A0A1G9S7S3-F1
#
_cell.length_a   1.000
_cell.length_b   1.000
_cell.length_c   1.000
_cell.angle_alpha   90.00
_cell.angle_beta   90.00
_cell.angle_gamma   90.00
#
_symmetry.space_group_name_H-M   'P 1'
#
loop_
_entity.id
_entity.type
_entity.pdbx_description
1 polymer ?
#
loop_
_entity_poly.entity_id
_entity_poly.type
_entity_poly.pdbx_seq_one_letter_code
_entity_poly.pdbx_strand_id
1 'polypeptide(L)'
;MGIPRSDEFTSNPYDYRWGSDNSVETRTVTLAAGQVLKKGSVLGRIDATGEYVLCAKTKADASAVNDGSQRARLVLASSVDTTGGSKKGVTYTKGTFPKTWVSVGTGHTLLTVEEDLRDLGIYLSEVAIPAVG
;
A
#
# COMPACT_ATOMS: atom_id res chain seq x y z
N MET A 1 -37.68 20.50 35.70
CA MET A 1 -37.16 20.37 34.32
C MET A 1 -35.70 20.77 34.35
N GLY A 2 -34.82 19.86 34.77
CA GLY A 2 -33.39 20.13 34.96
C GLY A 2 -32.62 19.59 33.78
N ILE A 3 -32.04 20.48 32.97
CA ILE A 3 -31.03 20.10 31.99
C ILE A 3 -29.78 19.65 32.76
N PRO A 4 -29.28 18.42 32.57
CA PRO A 4 -28.03 18.02 33.18
C PRO A 4 -26.89 18.87 32.60
N ARG A 5 -26.02 19.29 33.52
CA ARG A 5 -24.87 20.14 33.31
C ARG A 5 -23.88 19.41 32.38
N SER A 6 -23.37 20.12 31.38
CA SER A 6 -22.58 19.62 30.26
C SER A 6 -21.14 19.22 30.64
N ASP A 7 -20.92 18.68 31.83
CA ASP A 7 -19.58 18.42 32.40
C ASP A 7 -19.18 16.94 32.46
N GLU A 8 -19.98 16.01 31.95
CA GLU A 8 -19.61 14.59 31.84
C GLU A 8 -19.56 14.09 30.39
N PHE A 9 -18.97 14.90 29.50
CA PHE A 9 -18.20 14.31 28.40
C PHE A 9 -16.89 13.86 29.02
N THR A 10 -16.94 12.76 29.77
CA THR A 10 -15.74 12.05 30.25
C THR A 10 -15.03 11.60 29.00
N SER A 11 -14.20 12.49 28.48
CA SER A 11 -13.40 12.36 27.30
C SER A 11 -12.43 11.23 27.57
N ASN A 12 -12.88 10.01 27.29
CA ASN A 12 -11.96 8.93 27.01
C ASN A 12 -10.98 9.52 25.98
N PRO A 13 -9.67 9.57 26.28
CA PRO A 13 -8.69 10.15 25.36
C PRO A 13 -8.54 9.37 24.04
N TYR A 14 -9.40 8.38 23.82
CA TYR A 14 -9.51 7.55 22.62
C TYR A 14 -10.80 7.78 21.82
N ASP A 15 -11.71 8.65 22.26
CA ASP A 15 -13.03 8.84 21.63
C ASP A 15 -13.17 10.18 20.89
N TYR A 16 -12.11 10.60 20.20
CA TYR A 16 -12.24 11.67 19.19
C TYR A 16 -11.77 11.17 17.84
N ARG A 17 -12.66 10.43 17.15
CA ARG A 17 -12.51 10.15 15.72
C ARG A 17 -13.84 10.36 14.99
N TRP A 18 -14.34 11.59 15.01
CA TRP A 18 -14.99 12.10 13.81
C TRP A 18 -13.94 12.16 12.70
N GLY A 19 -13.82 11.07 11.92
CA GLY A 19 -13.10 11.04 10.63
C GLY A 19 -11.74 10.33 10.55
N SER A 20 -11.27 9.58 11.54
CA SER A 20 -10.05 8.75 11.34
C SER A 20 -10.42 7.32 10.96
N ASP A 21 -10.81 7.17 9.69
CA ASP A 21 -10.84 5.90 8.98
C ASP A 21 -9.39 5.46 8.71
N ASN A 22 -8.74 4.93 9.75
CA ASN A 22 -7.47 4.21 9.58
C ASN A 22 -7.74 2.73 9.30
N SER A 23 -8.85 2.41 8.64
CA SER A 23 -9.21 1.05 8.28
C SER A 23 -8.20 0.52 7.27
N VAL A 24 -7.33 -0.37 7.74
CA VAL A 24 -6.40 -1.07 6.87
C VAL A 24 -7.20 -2.12 6.11
N GLU A 25 -7.54 -1.82 4.86
CA GLU A 25 -8.21 -2.77 4.00
C GLU A 25 -7.19 -3.68 3.33
N THR A 26 -7.39 -4.99 3.49
CA THR A 26 -6.60 -6.00 2.77
C THR A 26 -7.45 -6.70 1.73
N ARG A 27 -6.83 -7.01 0.59
CA ARG A 27 -7.46 -7.75 -0.50
C ARG A 27 -6.52 -8.83 -0.98
N THR A 28 -7.09 -9.99 -1.30
CA THR A 28 -6.37 -11.06 -1.99
C THR A 28 -6.43 -10.81 -3.49
N VAL A 29 -5.26 -10.80 -4.15
CA VAL A 29 -5.14 -10.62 -5.60
C VAL A 29 -4.27 -11.70 -6.22
N THR A 30 -4.40 -11.91 -7.53
CA THR A 30 -3.56 -12.86 -8.28
C THR A 30 -2.31 -12.16 -8.77
N LEU A 31 -1.15 -12.67 -8.38
CA LEU A 31 0.17 -12.22 -8.79
C LEU A 31 0.64 -13.04 -9.98
N ALA A 32 1.21 -12.37 -10.99
CA ALA A 32 1.75 -13.06 -12.15
C ALA A 32 2.96 -13.93 -11.78
N ALA A 33 3.16 -15.02 -12.53
CA ALA A 33 4.30 -15.91 -12.37
C ALA A 33 5.65 -15.22 -12.64
N GLY A 34 6.73 -15.75 -12.06
CA GLY A 34 8.10 -15.39 -12.37
C GLY A 34 8.69 -14.20 -11.60
N GLN A 35 8.13 -13.85 -10.44
CA GLN A 35 8.61 -12.71 -9.65
C GLN A 35 8.79 -13.05 -8.17
N VAL A 36 9.84 -12.48 -7.58
CA VAL A 36 10.07 -12.53 -6.13
C VAL A 36 9.71 -11.19 -5.56
N LEU A 37 8.54 -11.11 -4.91
CA LEU A 37 8.02 -9.87 -4.36
C LEU A 37 8.25 -9.83 -2.85
N LYS A 38 8.82 -8.74 -2.36
CA LYS A 38 9.06 -8.54 -0.92
C LYS A 38 7.82 -7.93 -0.26
N LYS A 39 7.69 -8.07 1.07
CA LYS A 39 6.66 -7.34 1.80
C LYS A 39 6.83 -5.84 1.54
N GLY A 40 5.72 -5.13 1.35
CA GLY A 40 5.72 -3.71 1.01
C GLY A 40 6.10 -3.39 -0.44
N SER A 41 6.30 -4.39 -1.30
CA SER A 41 6.42 -4.15 -2.74
C SER A 41 5.13 -3.54 -3.30
N VAL A 42 5.27 -2.43 -4.02
CA VAL A 42 4.15 -1.78 -4.70
C VAL A 42 3.81 -2.55 -5.96
N LEU A 43 2.54 -2.83 -6.16
CA LEU A 43 2.04 -3.62 -7.26
C LEU A 43 1.24 -2.77 -8.23
N GLY A 44 1.51 -2.98 -9.51
CA GLY A 44 0.70 -2.49 -10.60
C GLY A 44 -0.16 -3.61 -11.17
N ARG A 45 -1.34 -3.26 -11.67
CA ARG A 45 -2.22 -4.18 -12.38
C ARG A 45 -1.92 -4.12 -13.87
N ILE A 46 -1.75 -5.27 -14.51
CA ILE A 46 -1.68 -5.38 -15.97
C ILE A 46 -3.11 -5.26 -16.51
N ASP A 47 -3.38 -4.28 -17.37
CA ASP A 47 -4.72 -4.09 -17.95
C ASP A 47 -5.13 -5.24 -18.87
N ALA A 48 -4.17 -5.85 -19.58
CA ALA A 48 -4.41 -6.94 -20.51
C ALA A 48 -4.87 -8.25 -19.84
N THR A 49 -4.28 -8.63 -18.70
CA THR A 49 -4.57 -9.92 -18.03
C THR A 49 -5.31 -9.74 -16.70
N GLY A 50 -5.27 -8.55 -16.12
CA GLY A 50 -5.77 -8.28 -14.77
C GLY A 50 -4.90 -8.82 -13.65
N GLU A 51 -3.75 -9.43 -13.96
CA GLU A 51 -2.78 -9.90 -12.97
C GLU A 51 -1.96 -8.74 -12.39
N TYR A 52 -1.41 -8.97 -11.20
CA TYR A 52 -0.60 -7.98 -10.49
C TYR A 52 0.89 -8.33 -10.58
N VAL A 53 1.70 -7.30 -10.84
CA VAL A 53 3.16 -7.38 -10.96
C VAL A 53 3.81 -6.25 -10.20
N LEU A 54 5.12 -6.31 -9.96
CA LEU A 54 5.84 -5.19 -9.36
C LEU A 54 5.62 -3.91 -10.20
N CYS A 55 5.21 -2.83 -9.55
CA CYS A 55 5.01 -1.54 -10.19
C CYS A 55 6.37 -1.02 -10.67
N ALA A 56 6.57 -0.99 -11.98
CA ALA A 56 7.77 -0.53 -12.64
C ALA A 56 7.37 0.37 -13.82
N LYS A 57 8.08 1.48 -14.01
CA LYS A 57 7.86 2.39 -15.14
C LYS A 57 8.67 1.92 -16.35
N THR A 58 9.79 1.25 -16.08
CA THR A 58 10.66 0.63 -17.07
C THR A 58 10.76 -0.85 -16.80
N LYS A 59 10.67 -1.68 -17.84
CA LYS A 59 10.99 -3.11 -17.76
C LYS A 59 12.50 -3.28 -17.57
N ALA A 60 12.93 -4.49 -17.22
CA ALA A 60 14.36 -4.86 -17.16
C ALA A 60 15.10 -4.57 -18.47
N ASP A 61 14.37 -4.53 -19.58
CA ASP A 61 14.84 -4.20 -20.94
C ASP A 61 14.87 -2.69 -21.24
N ALA A 62 14.74 -1.81 -20.24
CA ALA A 62 14.64 -0.35 -20.37
C ALA A 62 13.44 0.18 -21.20
N SER A 63 12.60 -0.71 -21.75
CA SER A 63 11.34 -0.38 -22.40
C SER A 63 10.32 0.21 -21.41
N ALA A 64 9.60 1.26 -21.81
CA ALA A 64 8.54 1.86 -21.01
C ALA A 64 7.37 0.87 -20.83
N VAL A 65 6.90 0.71 -19.59
CA VAL A 65 5.75 -0.14 -19.26
C VAL A 65 4.48 0.62 -19.62
N ASN A 66 3.84 0.25 -20.72
CA ASN A 66 2.55 0.79 -21.16
C ASN A 66 1.37 -0.17 -20.92
N ASP A 67 1.63 -1.28 -20.23
CA ASP A 67 0.63 -2.31 -19.88
C ASP A 67 -0.31 -1.94 -18.72
N GLY A 68 -0.32 -0.69 -18.27
CA GLY A 68 -1.11 -0.22 -17.11
C GLY A 68 -0.48 -0.49 -15.73
N SER A 69 0.47 -1.44 -15.64
CA SER A 69 1.15 -1.80 -14.39
C SER A 69 2.18 -0.78 -13.88
N GLN A 70 2.29 0.36 -14.57
CA GLN A 70 3.04 1.55 -14.18
C GLN A 70 2.32 2.37 -13.08
N ARG A 71 1.06 2.05 -12.77
CA ARG A 71 0.30 2.73 -11.70
C ARG A 71 0.31 1.89 -10.44
N ALA A 72 0.66 2.52 -9.33
CA ALA A 72 0.77 1.88 -8.02
C ALA A 72 -0.62 1.62 -7.46
N ARG A 73 -1.16 0.42 -7.66
CA ARG A 73 -2.54 0.10 -7.30
C ARG A 73 -2.69 -0.46 -5.89
N LEU A 74 -1.70 -1.21 -5.42
CA LEU A 74 -1.75 -1.99 -4.18
C LEU A 74 -0.36 -2.13 -3.58
N VAL A 75 -0.28 -2.44 -2.28
CA VAL A 75 0.99 -2.77 -1.60
C VAL A 75 0.96 -4.20 -1.11
N LEU A 76 2.01 -4.97 -1.35
CA LEU A 76 2.04 -6.38 -0.94
C LEU A 76 2.16 -6.53 0.59
N ALA A 77 1.29 -7.32 1.21
CA ALA A 77 1.25 -7.48 2.65
C ALA A 77 2.26 -8.48 3.21
N SER A 78 2.60 -9.50 2.41
CA SER A 78 3.57 -10.55 2.75
C SER A 78 4.45 -10.84 1.56
N SER A 79 5.72 -11.20 1.77
CA SER A 79 6.58 -11.59 0.65
C SER A 79 6.00 -12.81 -0.06
N VAL A 80 5.84 -12.70 -1.39
CA VAL A 80 5.32 -13.80 -2.21
C VAL A 80 6.33 -14.10 -3.31
N ASP A 81 6.69 -15.38 -3.39
CA ASP A 81 7.47 -15.93 -4.48
C ASP A 81 6.53 -16.65 -5.47
N THR A 82 6.45 -16.10 -6.69
CA THR A 82 5.67 -16.66 -7.80
C THR A 82 6.55 -17.36 -8.84
N THR A 83 7.79 -17.72 -8.51
CA THR A 83 8.71 -18.38 -9.46
C THR A 83 8.18 -19.73 -9.95
N GLY A 84 7.40 -20.42 -9.11
CA GLY A 84 6.73 -21.68 -9.43
C GLY A 84 5.35 -21.56 -10.10
N GLY A 85 4.91 -20.35 -10.48
CA GLY A 85 3.61 -20.10 -11.11
C GLY A 85 2.80 -18.97 -10.45
N SER A 86 1.70 -18.54 -11.09
CA SER A 86 0.83 -17.48 -10.57
C SER A 86 0.27 -17.89 -9.21
N LYS A 87 0.40 -17.01 -8.21
CA LYS A 87 -0.11 -17.25 -6.84
C LYS A 87 -1.00 -16.13 -6.38
N LYS A 88 -1.86 -16.44 -5.42
CA LYS A 88 -2.64 -15.42 -4.73
C LYS A 88 -1.77 -14.78 -3.64
N GLY A 89 -1.72 -13.47 -3.62
CA GLY A 89 -1.05 -12.67 -2.60
C GLY A 89 -2.05 -11.80 -1.84
N VAL A 90 -1.81 -11.63 -0.53
CA VAL A 90 -2.53 -10.64 0.26
C VAL A 90 -1.88 -9.28 0.07
N THR A 91 -2.70 -8.27 -0.17
CA THR A 91 -2.27 -6.89 -0.45
C THR A 91 -3.04 -5.92 0.40
N TYR A 92 -2.43 -4.78 0.72
CA TYR A 92 -3.07 -3.62 1.31
C TYR A 92 -3.63 -2.73 0.21
N THR A 93 -4.91 -2.39 0.36
CA THR A 93 -5.62 -1.44 -0.50
C THR A 93 -5.68 -0.06 0.15
N LYS A 94 -5.63 0.00 1.49
CA LYS A 94 -5.63 1.23 2.30
C LYS A 94 -4.78 1.07 3.56
N GLY A 95 -4.26 2.17 4.10
CA GLY A 95 -3.58 2.19 5.40
C GLY A 95 -2.31 3.04 5.42
N THR A 96 -1.73 3.22 6.61
CA THR A 96 -0.49 3.98 6.78
C THR A 96 0.69 3.03 6.95
N PHE A 97 1.72 3.18 6.10
CA PHE A 97 2.91 2.33 6.13
C PHE A 97 4.20 3.15 6.18
N PRO A 98 5.28 2.63 6.80
CA PRO A 98 6.56 3.31 6.81
C PRO A 98 7.21 3.28 5.43
N LYS A 99 7.81 4.40 5.01
CA LYS A 99 8.53 4.52 3.72
C LYS A 99 9.61 3.46 3.53
N THR A 100 10.26 3.04 4.62
CA THR A 100 11.33 2.02 4.61
C THR A 100 10.85 0.61 4.25
N TRP A 101 9.55 0.35 4.37
CA TRP A 101 8.97 -0.94 3.98
C TRP A 101 8.51 -0.95 2.53
N VAL A 102 8.32 0.23 1.93
CA VAL A 102 7.80 0.32 0.58
C VAL A 102 8.91 0.16 -0.44
N SER A 103 8.78 -0.85 -1.28
CA SER A 103 9.73 -1.15 -2.35
C SER A 103 9.05 -0.93 -3.70
N VAL A 104 9.65 -0.08 -4.53
CA VAL A 104 9.16 0.25 -5.87
C VAL A 104 10.06 -0.36 -6.94
N GLY A 105 9.49 -0.72 -8.09
CA GLY A 105 10.26 -1.19 -9.23
C GLY A 105 11.00 -0.08 -9.95
N THR A 106 11.86 -0.47 -10.88
CA THR A 106 12.74 0.42 -11.64
C THR A 106 11.96 1.50 -12.40
N GLY A 107 12.48 2.73 -12.39
CA GLY A 107 11.88 3.87 -13.08
C GLY A 107 10.77 4.61 -12.31
N HIS A 108 10.46 4.18 -11.08
CA HIS A 108 9.63 4.95 -10.17
C HIS A 108 10.46 5.69 -9.11
N THR A 109 10.11 6.94 -8.88
CA THR A 109 10.55 7.68 -7.69
C THR A 109 9.48 7.52 -6.62
N LEU A 110 9.91 7.45 -5.36
CA LEU A 110 9.03 7.45 -4.18
C LEU A 110 7.95 8.55 -4.25
N LEU A 111 8.27 9.71 -4.82
CA LEU A 111 7.35 10.83 -4.94
C LEU A 111 6.15 10.53 -5.84
N THR A 112 6.36 9.95 -7.03
CA THR A 112 5.26 9.56 -7.93
C THR A 112 4.42 8.44 -7.34
N VAL A 113 5.07 7.51 -6.63
CA VAL A 113 4.37 6.41 -5.98
C VAL A 113 3.62 6.88 -4.74
N GLU A 114 4.15 7.86 -4.00
CA GLU A 114 3.44 8.51 -2.89
C GLU A 114 2.18 9.19 -3.35
N GLU A 115 2.19 9.87 -4.52
CA GLU A 115 0.99 10.51 -5.06
C GLU A 115 -0.08 9.49 -5.45
N ASP A 116 0.29 8.43 -6.17
CA ASP A 116 -0.66 7.39 -6.62
C ASP A 116 -1.16 6.54 -5.42
N LEU A 117 -0.31 6.29 -4.42
CA LEU A 117 -0.71 5.65 -3.15
C LEU A 117 -1.63 6.56 -2.31
N ARG A 118 -1.38 7.87 -2.29
CA ARG A 118 -2.21 8.83 -1.54
C ARG A 118 -3.62 8.91 -2.13
N ASP A 119 -3.76 8.83 -3.45
CA ASP A 119 -5.07 8.76 -4.13
C ASP A 119 -5.88 7.53 -3.68
N LEU A 120 -5.20 6.44 -3.35
CA LEU A 120 -5.80 5.22 -2.82
C LEU A 120 -6.09 5.25 -1.31
N GLY A 121 -5.66 6.31 -0.60
CA GLY A 121 -5.74 6.38 0.86
C GLY A 121 -4.64 5.58 1.57
N ILE A 122 -3.53 5.32 0.88
CA ILE A 122 -2.31 4.77 1.47
C ILE A 122 -1.36 5.91 1.80
N TYR A 123 -1.07 6.10 3.08
CA TYR A 123 -0.20 7.17 3.56
C TYR A 123 1.17 6.61 3.93
N LEU A 124 2.22 7.28 3.44
CA LEU A 124 3.59 6.93 3.78
C LEU A 124 4.10 7.83 4.90
N SER A 125 4.21 7.27 6.10
CA SER A 125 4.78 7.99 7.25
C SER A 125 6.28 7.82 7.29
N GLU A 126 7.01 8.93 7.44
CA GLU A 126 8.40 8.91 7.88
C GLU A 126 8.46 8.71 9.41
N VAL A 127 7.81 7.66 9.92
CA VAL A 127 8.12 7.19 11.27
C VAL A 127 9.48 6.52 11.16
N ALA A 128 10.54 7.31 11.36
CA ALA A 128 11.78 6.80 11.89
C ALA A 128 11.43 6.25 13.28
N ILE A 129 11.31 4.93 13.40
CA ILE A 129 11.35 4.30 14.72
C ILE A 129 12.77 4.62 15.19
N PRO A 130 13.00 5.49 16.19
CA PRO A 130 14.35 5.64 16.71
C PRO A 130 14.75 4.25 17.20
N ALA A 131 15.85 3.73 16.68
CA ALA A 131 16.41 2.47 17.17
C ALA A 131 16.52 2.61 18.69
N VAL A 132 15.78 1.78 19.44
CA VAL A 132 16.04 1.64 20.86
C VAL A 132 17.40 0.96 20.96
N GLY A 133 18.43 1.76 21.21
CA GLY A 133 19.78 1.32 21.54
C GLY A 133 19.86 0.84 22.98
#